data_AF-A0A7S3GT86-F1
#
_entry.id   AF-A0A7S3GT86-F1
#
_cell.length_a   1.000
_cell.length_b   1.000
_cell.length_c   1.000
_cell.angle_alpha   90.00
_cell.angle_beta   90.00
_cell.angle_gamma   90.00
#
_symmetry.space_group_name_H-M   'P 1'
#
loop_
_entity.id
_entity.type
_entity.pdbx_description
1 polymer ?
#
loop_
_entity_poly.entity_id
_entity_poly.type
_entity_poly.pdbx_seq_one_letter_code
_entity_poly.pdbx_strand_id
1 'polypeptide(L)'
;DFQALQRYLTPDKRKLQAKGIASVGARVMNLREQFSDLSHGGLCDAFEAEFREVYGAHETEVEILDASSPTASEAAFQAVVAELRSPEWRLGRTPDFSHKLDTRIDGVGVLDVHLEVVGGKIQEAVIFSDALFPEVISQAMVALKDATYGRHGIRSALDGLRPEFEEEGPKVLLQALTDWLSAEVDD
;
A
#
# COMPACT_ATOMS: atom_id res chain seq x y z
N ASP A 1 5.73 16.41 -15.44
CA ASP A 1 5.69 15.82 -16.79
C ASP A 1 4.62 14.73 -16.81
N PHE A 2 3.49 14.97 -17.48
CA PHE A 2 2.40 14.00 -17.56
C PHE A 2 2.71 12.79 -18.44
N GLN A 3 3.61 12.93 -19.42
CA GLN A 3 3.98 11.82 -20.30
C GLN A 3 4.80 10.78 -19.54
N ALA A 4 5.70 11.22 -18.66
CA ALA A 4 6.41 10.34 -17.75
C ALA A 4 5.45 9.58 -16.80
N LEU A 5 4.49 10.28 -16.19
CA LEU A 5 3.53 9.66 -15.26
C LEU A 5 2.70 8.56 -15.93
N GLN A 6 2.14 8.82 -17.12
CA GLN A 6 1.42 7.81 -17.89
C GLN A 6 2.32 6.62 -18.25
N ARG A 7 3.58 6.87 -18.61
CA ARG A 7 4.52 5.81 -19.00
C ARG A 7 4.85 4.85 -17.86
N TYR A 8 4.90 5.32 -16.63
CA TYR A 8 5.31 4.50 -15.47
C TYR A 8 4.13 3.90 -14.69
N LEU A 9 2.95 4.53 -14.73
CA LEU A 9 1.75 4.02 -14.05
C LEU A 9 0.93 3.04 -14.89
N THR A 10 1.31 2.78 -16.14
CA THR A 10 0.60 1.81 -16.99
C THR A 10 1.22 0.43 -16.82
N PRO A 11 0.56 -0.54 -16.14
CA PRO A 11 1.05 -1.91 -16.09
C PRO A 11 0.99 -2.56 -17.49
N ASP A 12 1.76 -3.63 -17.67
CA ASP A 12 1.82 -4.38 -18.93
C ASP A 12 0.42 -4.79 -19.41
N LYS A 13 0.08 -4.43 -20.65
CA LYS A 13 -1.24 -4.63 -21.27
C LYS A 13 -1.72 -6.09 -21.24
N ARG A 14 -0.79 -7.04 -21.11
CA ARG A 14 -1.08 -8.48 -21.01
C ARG A 14 -1.81 -8.86 -19.71
N LYS A 15 -1.56 -8.17 -18.59
CA LYS A 15 -2.31 -8.38 -17.33
C LYS A 15 -3.71 -7.74 -17.39
N LEU A 16 -3.87 -6.64 -18.12
CA LEU A 16 -5.13 -5.90 -18.26
C LEU A 16 -6.13 -6.59 -19.19
N GLN A 17 -5.67 -7.16 -20.31
CA GLN A 17 -6.54 -7.87 -21.27
C GLN A 17 -7.08 -9.21 -20.76
N ALA A 18 -6.35 -9.91 -19.88
CA ALA A 18 -6.81 -11.17 -19.30
C ALA A 18 -7.92 -10.98 -18.25
N LYS A 19 -8.10 -9.75 -17.72
CA LYS A 19 -8.94 -9.47 -16.55
C LYS A 19 -10.05 -8.45 -16.77
N GLY A 20 -10.17 -7.86 -17.96
CA GLY A 20 -11.24 -6.92 -18.28
C GLY A 20 -11.20 -5.60 -17.48
N ILE A 21 -10.10 -5.32 -16.76
CA ILE A 21 -9.98 -4.12 -15.93
C ILE A 21 -9.37 -3.01 -16.77
N ALA A 22 -10.19 -2.07 -17.21
CA ALA A 22 -9.68 -0.76 -17.62
C ALA A 22 -9.15 -0.07 -16.37
N SER A 23 -7.85 0.22 -16.33
CA SER A 23 -7.28 1.14 -15.36
C SER A 23 -8.15 2.41 -15.35
N VAL A 24 -8.80 2.70 -14.22
CA VAL A 24 -9.59 3.91 -14.06
C VAL A 24 -8.59 5.05 -13.93
N GLY A 25 -8.09 5.53 -15.05
CA GLY A 25 -7.24 6.71 -15.10
C GLY A 25 -8.05 7.89 -14.59
N ALA A 26 -7.86 8.23 -13.32
CA ALA A 26 -8.39 9.48 -12.79
C ALA A 26 -7.79 10.62 -13.63
N ARG A 27 -8.65 11.51 -14.11
CA ARG A 27 -8.20 12.70 -14.84
C ARG A 27 -7.50 13.61 -13.84
N VAL A 28 -6.19 13.73 -13.99
CA VAL A 28 -5.34 14.64 -13.21
C VAL A 28 -5.01 15.86 -14.06
N MET A 29 -4.80 17.01 -13.41
CA MET A 29 -4.32 18.24 -14.05
C MET A 29 -3.21 18.87 -13.20
N ASN A 30 -2.28 19.57 -13.84
CA ASN A 30 -1.30 20.36 -13.07
C ASN A 30 -1.98 21.66 -12.65
N LEU A 31 -1.88 22.04 -11.38
CA LEU A 31 -2.44 23.31 -10.90
C LEU A 31 -1.90 24.53 -11.68
N ARG A 32 -0.67 24.44 -12.19
CA ARG A 32 -0.07 25.48 -13.04
C ARG A 32 -0.80 25.73 -14.37
N GLU A 33 -1.63 24.80 -14.83
CA GLU A 33 -2.46 25.00 -16.03
C GLU A 33 -3.55 26.05 -15.80
N GLN A 34 -4.01 26.19 -14.55
CA GLN A 34 -5.00 27.19 -14.15
C GLN A 34 -4.36 28.40 -13.46
N PHE A 35 -3.25 28.19 -12.76
CA PHE A 35 -2.54 29.20 -11.98
C PHE A 35 -1.09 29.28 -12.47
N SER A 36 -0.85 30.03 -13.55
CA SER A 36 0.47 30.09 -14.23
C SER A 36 1.62 30.50 -13.33
N ASP A 37 1.33 31.38 -12.36
CA ASP A 37 2.29 31.99 -11.46
C ASP A 37 2.53 31.14 -10.21
N LEU A 38 1.81 30.01 -10.07
CA LEU A 38 1.99 29.09 -8.97
C LEU A 38 3.39 28.48 -9.01
N SER A 39 4.12 28.66 -7.91
CA SER A 39 5.44 28.07 -7.67
C SER A 39 5.37 27.10 -6.50
N HIS A 40 6.36 26.20 -6.41
CA HIS A 40 6.46 25.28 -5.27
C HIS A 40 6.58 26.04 -3.93
N GLY A 41 7.46 27.05 -3.87
CA GLY A 41 7.63 27.88 -2.67
C GLY A 41 6.34 28.59 -2.28
N GLY A 42 5.69 29.28 -3.22
CA GLY A 42 4.43 29.98 -2.93
C GLY A 42 3.29 29.06 -2.48
N LEU A 43 3.27 27.81 -2.93
CA LEU A 43 2.30 26.82 -2.43
C LEU A 43 2.66 26.33 -1.02
N CYS A 44 3.94 26.08 -0.73
CA CYS A 44 4.41 25.73 0.61
C CYS A 44 4.09 26.85 1.62
N ASP A 45 4.38 28.11 1.27
CA ASP A 45 4.09 29.28 2.10
C ASP A 45 2.59 29.40 2.42
N ALA A 46 1.74 29.15 1.42
CA ALA A 46 0.29 29.18 1.61
C ALA A 46 -0.21 28.05 2.55
N PHE A 47 0.31 26.83 2.41
CA PHE A 47 -0.01 25.74 3.33
C PHE A 47 0.50 25.98 4.75
N GLU A 48 1.70 26.54 4.90
CA GLU A 48 2.25 26.94 6.20
C GLU A 48 1.38 27.99 6.88
N ALA A 49 0.94 29.01 6.14
CA ALA A 49 0.07 30.07 6.66
C ALA A 49 -1.29 29.52 7.13
N GLU A 50 -1.95 28.70 6.30
CA GLU A 50 -3.22 28.07 6.66
C GLU A 50 -3.09 27.12 7.85
N PHE A 51 -2.02 26.30 7.89
CA PHE A 51 -1.77 25.41 9.02
C PHE A 51 -1.59 26.21 10.32
N ARG A 52 -0.82 27.29 10.29
CA ARG A 52 -0.63 28.15 11.47
C ARG A 52 -1.92 28.79 11.94
N GLU A 53 -2.76 29.28 11.02
CA GLU A 53 -4.06 29.86 11.33
C GLU A 53 -4.99 28.84 11.99
N VAL A 54 -5.11 27.64 11.40
CA VAL A 54 -6.00 26.58 11.88
C VAL A 54 -5.62 26.10 13.29
N TYR A 55 -4.31 25.98 13.57
CA TYR A 55 -3.81 25.41 14.83
C TYR A 55 -3.25 26.45 15.81
N GLY A 56 -3.29 27.75 15.49
CA GLY A 56 -2.76 28.82 16.33
C GLY A 56 -1.23 28.80 16.51
N ALA A 57 -0.49 28.22 15.56
CA ALA A 57 0.96 27.98 15.66
C ALA A 57 1.82 29.13 15.10
N HIS A 58 1.38 30.38 15.30
CA HIS A 58 1.98 31.56 14.64
C HIS A 58 3.44 31.83 15.03
N GLU A 59 3.86 31.39 16.21
CA GLU A 59 5.22 31.62 16.74
C GLU A 59 6.19 30.46 16.47
N THR A 60 5.73 29.39 15.81
CA THR A 60 6.57 28.21 15.54
C THR A 60 7.49 28.46 14.34
N GLU A 61 8.80 28.38 14.61
CA GLU A 61 9.82 28.46 13.57
C GLU A 61 9.81 27.22 12.67
N VAL A 62 10.12 27.42 11.38
CA VAL A 62 10.25 26.32 10.42
C VAL A 62 11.61 25.66 10.59
N GLU A 63 11.60 24.37 10.89
CA GLU A 63 12.81 23.56 10.87
C GLU A 63 13.07 23.04 9.44
N ILE A 64 14.22 23.39 8.88
CA ILE A 64 14.65 22.88 7.57
C ILE A 64 15.47 21.61 7.77
N LEU A 65 14.93 20.49 7.29
CA LEU A 65 15.61 19.20 7.30
C LEU A 65 16.19 18.89 5.92
N ASP A 66 17.51 18.73 5.84
CA ASP A 66 18.23 18.34 4.64
C ASP A 66 19.27 17.24 4.94
N ALA A 67 20.05 16.86 3.92
CA ALA A 67 21.04 15.79 4.05
C ALA A 67 22.20 16.12 5.02
N SER A 68 22.37 17.39 5.39
CA SER A 68 23.35 17.86 6.37
C SER A 68 22.79 18.01 7.78
N SER A 69 21.46 17.93 7.95
CA SER A 69 20.82 18.00 9.27
C SER A 69 21.31 16.88 10.20
N PRO A 70 21.44 17.13 11.51
CA PRO A 70 21.86 16.11 12.47
C PRO A 70 21.03 14.83 12.42
N THR A 71 19.72 14.96 12.23
CA THR A 71 18.77 13.84 12.06
C THR A 71 19.17 12.90 10.93
N ALA A 72 19.69 13.45 9.82
CA ALA A 72 20.15 12.64 8.71
C ALA A 72 21.36 11.77 9.08
N SER A 73 22.11 12.09 10.14
CA SER A 73 23.24 11.29 10.62
C SER A 73 22.85 10.26 11.69
N GLU A 74 21.62 10.29 12.20
CA GLU A 74 21.17 9.38 13.25
C GLU A 74 21.13 7.94 12.76
N ALA A 75 21.57 7.00 13.62
CA ALA A 75 21.63 5.58 13.26
C ALA A 75 20.25 5.00 12.90
N ALA A 76 19.20 5.43 13.61
CA ALA A 76 17.83 5.01 13.34
C ALA A 76 17.34 5.49 11.96
N PHE A 77 17.61 6.76 11.63
CA PHE A 77 17.30 7.31 10.31
C PHE A 77 18.06 6.57 9.20
N GLN A 78 19.37 6.33 9.39
CA GLN A 78 20.18 5.61 8.41
C GLN A 78 19.73 4.17 8.20
N ALA A 79 19.24 3.49 9.25
CA ALA A 79 18.67 2.15 9.12
C ALA A 79 17.43 2.15 8.22
N VAL A 80 16.49 3.09 8.43
CA VAL A 80 15.30 3.25 7.58
C VAL A 80 15.69 3.59 6.14
N VAL A 81 16.63 4.52 5.93
CA VAL A 81 17.11 4.86 4.58
C VAL A 81 17.73 3.65 3.89
N ALA A 82 18.49 2.83 4.60
CA ALA A 82 19.09 1.62 4.05
C ALA A 82 18.01 0.60 3.63
N GLU A 83 17.00 0.39 4.48
CA GLU A 83 15.85 -0.47 4.18
C GLU A 83 15.09 0.02 2.94
N LEU A 84 14.67 1.29 2.91
CA LEU A 84 13.93 1.88 1.80
C LEU A 84 14.70 1.86 0.47
N ARG A 85 16.05 1.83 0.52
CA ARG A 85 16.93 1.71 -0.66
C ARG A 85 17.18 0.26 -1.09
N SER A 86 16.95 -0.70 -0.21
CA SER A 86 17.23 -2.11 -0.50
C SER A 86 16.41 -2.60 -1.71
N PRO A 87 16.99 -3.43 -2.60
CA PRO A 87 16.22 -4.10 -3.64
C PRO A 87 15.09 -4.94 -3.07
N GLU A 88 15.32 -5.58 -1.92
CA GLU A 88 14.32 -6.37 -1.19
C GLU A 88 13.07 -5.55 -0.87
N TRP A 89 13.22 -4.29 -0.43
CA TRP A 89 12.10 -3.40 -0.19
C TRP A 89 11.49 -2.83 -1.48
N ARG A 90 12.32 -2.29 -2.38
CA ARG A 90 11.85 -1.59 -3.58
C ARG A 90 11.21 -2.49 -4.62
N LEU A 91 11.67 -3.74 -4.72
CA LEU A 91 11.25 -4.70 -5.74
C LEU A 91 10.63 -5.96 -5.15
N GLY A 92 10.82 -6.24 -3.86
CA GLY A 92 10.43 -7.51 -3.26
C GLY A 92 11.35 -8.65 -3.70
N ARG A 93 11.04 -9.85 -3.19
CA ARG A 93 11.43 -11.11 -3.82
C ARG A 93 10.23 -11.65 -4.58
N THR A 94 10.46 -12.46 -5.62
CA THR A 94 9.41 -13.29 -6.21
C THR A 94 9.67 -14.75 -5.83
N PRO A 95 9.17 -15.20 -4.66
CA PRO A 95 9.14 -16.62 -4.31
C PRO A 95 8.44 -17.48 -5.38
N ASP A 96 8.74 -18.77 -5.39
CA ASP A 96 8.04 -19.76 -6.20
C ASP A 96 6.69 -20.07 -5.55
N PHE A 97 5.70 -19.22 -5.81
CA PHE A 97 4.35 -19.40 -5.28
C PHE A 97 3.60 -20.50 -6.03
N SER A 98 3.03 -21.45 -5.29
CA SER A 98 2.18 -22.52 -5.83
C SER A 98 0.76 -22.04 -6.13
N HIS A 99 0.27 -21.00 -5.45
CA HIS A 99 -1.05 -20.41 -5.67
C HIS A 99 -0.95 -18.89 -5.85
N LYS A 100 -1.57 -18.38 -6.91
CA LYS A 100 -1.67 -16.94 -7.23
C LYS A 100 -3.13 -16.63 -7.52
N LEU A 101 -3.70 -15.78 -6.69
CA LEU A 101 -5.12 -15.45 -6.67
C LEU A 101 -5.23 -13.94 -6.70
N ASP A 102 -6.11 -13.40 -7.53
CA ASP A 102 -6.31 -11.96 -7.55
C ASP A 102 -7.73 -11.58 -7.89
N THR A 103 -8.12 -10.41 -7.41
CA THR A 103 -9.45 -9.85 -7.65
C THR A 103 -9.42 -8.34 -7.56
N ARG A 104 -10.50 -7.72 -8.05
CA ARG A 104 -10.84 -6.34 -7.73
C ARG A 104 -12.18 -6.34 -7.00
N ILE A 105 -12.20 -5.73 -5.81
CA ILE A 105 -13.39 -5.56 -4.99
C ILE A 105 -13.76 -4.07 -4.98
N ASP A 106 -14.96 -3.74 -5.44
CA ASP A 106 -15.44 -2.37 -5.48
C ASP A 106 -15.50 -1.76 -4.07
N GLY A 107 -15.00 -0.53 -3.93
CA GLY A 107 -14.91 0.17 -2.63
C GLY A 107 -13.74 -0.28 -1.74
N VAL A 108 -13.00 -1.33 -2.12
CA VAL A 108 -11.84 -1.82 -1.37
C VAL A 108 -10.54 -1.63 -2.16
N GLY A 109 -10.49 -2.15 -3.38
CA GLY A 109 -9.28 -2.12 -4.22
C GLY A 109 -8.99 -3.45 -4.90
N VAL A 110 -7.79 -3.55 -5.47
CA VAL A 110 -7.20 -4.78 -6.01
C VAL A 110 -6.52 -5.55 -4.89
N LEU A 111 -6.69 -6.87 -4.88
CA LEU A 111 -5.94 -7.80 -4.05
C LEU A 111 -5.25 -8.79 -4.99
N ASP A 112 -3.93 -8.88 -4.92
CA ASP A 112 -3.10 -9.86 -5.64
C ASP A 112 -2.33 -10.67 -4.59
N VAL A 113 -2.82 -11.88 -4.29
CA VAL A 113 -2.39 -12.74 -3.21
C VAL A 113 -1.58 -13.90 -3.77
N HIS A 114 -0.36 -14.03 -3.28
CA HIS A 114 0.57 -15.08 -3.64
C HIS A 114 0.87 -15.93 -2.41
N LEU A 115 0.65 -17.24 -2.50
CA LEU A 115 0.85 -18.20 -1.42
C LEU A 115 1.82 -19.30 -1.85
N GLU A 116 2.84 -19.55 -1.03
CA GLU A 116 3.67 -20.74 -1.13
C GLU A 116 3.13 -21.78 -0.14
N VAL A 117 2.63 -22.89 -0.69
CA VAL A 117 2.00 -23.95 0.09
C VAL A 117 2.82 -25.22 0.01
N VAL A 118 3.27 -25.71 1.17
CA VAL A 118 4.05 -26.96 1.29
C VAL A 118 3.39 -27.85 2.33
N GLY A 119 2.93 -29.04 1.92
CA GLY A 119 2.30 -30.00 2.83
C GLY A 119 1.02 -29.49 3.49
N GLY A 120 0.22 -28.68 2.78
CA GLY A 120 -1.03 -28.12 3.30
C GLY A 120 -0.84 -26.95 4.27
N LYS A 121 0.37 -26.40 4.39
CA LYS A 121 0.66 -25.19 5.17
C LYS A 121 1.19 -24.08 4.28
N ILE A 122 0.79 -22.85 4.58
CA ILE A 122 1.29 -21.64 3.94
C ILE A 122 2.65 -21.32 4.55
N GLN A 123 3.73 -21.49 3.79
CA GLN A 123 5.09 -21.16 4.23
C GLN A 123 5.39 -19.66 4.09
N GLU A 124 4.85 -19.06 3.03
CA GLU A 124 4.99 -17.63 2.74
C GLU A 124 3.71 -17.11 2.09
N ALA A 125 3.30 -15.90 2.49
CA ALA A 125 2.17 -15.19 1.93
C ALA A 125 2.62 -13.76 1.57
N VAL A 126 2.41 -13.37 0.33
CA VAL A 126 2.69 -12.01 -0.15
C VAL A 126 1.42 -11.46 -0.77
N ILE A 127 1.00 -10.27 -0.33
CA ILE A 127 -0.21 -9.61 -0.80
C ILE A 127 0.17 -8.24 -1.35
N PHE A 128 -0.14 -8.01 -2.62
CA PHE A 128 -0.06 -6.69 -3.24
C PHE A 128 -1.45 -6.08 -3.32
N SER A 129 -1.59 -4.82 -2.91
CA SER A 129 -2.87 -4.12 -2.94
C SER A 129 -2.69 -2.62 -3.13
N ASP A 130 -3.68 -1.98 -3.76
CA ASP A 130 -3.85 -0.52 -3.82
C ASP A 130 -4.82 0.00 -2.74
N ALA A 131 -5.23 -0.85 -1.78
CA ALA A 131 -6.07 -0.48 -0.66
C ALA A 131 -5.39 0.54 0.27
N LEU A 132 -6.19 1.39 0.91
CA LEU A 132 -5.73 2.53 1.70
C LEU A 132 -5.20 2.17 3.11
N PHE A 133 -5.28 0.91 3.51
CA PHE A 133 -4.95 0.43 4.86
C PHE A 133 -3.83 -0.62 4.82
N PRO A 134 -2.57 -0.21 4.58
CA PRO A 134 -1.43 -1.12 4.40
C PRO A 134 -1.12 -1.97 5.63
N GLU A 135 -1.47 -1.51 6.82
CA GLU A 135 -1.33 -2.24 8.09
C GLU A 135 -2.15 -3.54 8.10
N VAL A 136 -3.37 -3.53 7.56
CA VAL A 136 -4.23 -4.72 7.44
C VAL A 136 -3.55 -5.76 6.54
N ILE A 137 -2.99 -5.32 5.42
CA ILE A 137 -2.29 -6.19 4.48
C ILE A 137 -1.05 -6.81 5.12
N SER A 138 -0.29 -5.99 5.85
CA SER A 138 0.93 -6.41 6.54
C SER A 138 0.63 -7.46 7.61
N GLN A 139 -0.38 -7.22 8.45
CA GLN A 139 -0.81 -8.19 9.46
C GLN A 139 -1.42 -9.45 8.86
N ALA A 140 -2.18 -9.33 7.76
CA ALA A 140 -2.74 -10.49 7.05
C ALA A 140 -1.62 -11.41 6.51
N MET A 141 -0.56 -10.85 5.92
CA MET A 141 0.60 -11.65 5.48
C MET A 141 1.26 -12.41 6.63
N VAL A 142 1.39 -11.77 7.79
CA VAL A 142 1.94 -12.41 9.01
C VAL A 142 1.00 -13.50 9.52
N ALA A 143 -0.30 -13.25 9.59
CA ALA A 143 -1.28 -14.21 10.08
C ALA A 143 -1.44 -15.43 9.17
N LEU A 144 -1.32 -15.24 7.85
CA LEU A 144 -1.40 -16.33 6.88
C LEU A 144 -0.13 -17.19 6.87
N LYS A 145 1.02 -16.65 7.27
CA LYS A 145 2.23 -17.44 7.42
C LYS A 145 2.03 -18.51 8.50
N ASP A 146 2.42 -19.74 8.18
CA ASP A 146 2.23 -20.96 8.98
C ASP A 146 0.76 -21.41 9.17
N ALA A 147 -0.21 -20.69 8.60
CA ALA A 147 -1.60 -21.09 8.62
C ALA A 147 -1.83 -22.36 7.77
N THR A 148 -2.87 -23.10 8.13
CA THR A 148 -3.29 -24.25 7.32
C THR A 148 -3.92 -23.73 6.03
N TYR A 149 -3.42 -24.22 4.89
CA TYR A 149 -3.99 -23.89 3.59
C TYR A 149 -5.33 -24.60 3.42
N GLY A 150 -6.34 -23.85 3.01
CA GLY A 150 -7.73 -24.31 2.90
C GLY A 150 -8.69 -23.29 3.50
N ARG A 151 -9.98 -23.39 3.14
CA ARG A 151 -10.99 -22.39 3.45
C ARG A 151 -11.08 -22.08 4.93
N HIS A 152 -11.09 -23.12 5.77
CA HIS A 152 -11.25 -22.96 7.21
C HIS A 152 -9.98 -22.38 7.86
N GLY A 153 -8.80 -22.83 7.44
CA GLY A 153 -7.52 -22.39 8.00
C GLY A 153 -7.22 -20.92 7.69
N ILE A 154 -7.44 -20.50 6.44
CA ILE A 154 -7.30 -19.11 6.01
C ILE A 154 -8.28 -18.20 6.76
N ARG A 155 -9.57 -18.58 6.80
CA ARG A 155 -10.59 -17.79 7.51
C ARG A 155 -10.25 -17.64 8.99
N SER A 156 -9.86 -18.72 9.65
CA SER A 156 -9.51 -18.69 11.07
C SER A 156 -8.31 -17.77 11.35
N ALA A 157 -7.30 -17.77 10.47
CA ALA A 157 -6.13 -16.91 10.63
C ALA A 157 -6.48 -15.43 10.51
N LEU A 158 -7.25 -15.06 9.48
CA LEU A 158 -7.64 -13.67 9.23
C LEU A 158 -8.70 -13.16 10.20
N ASP A 159 -9.65 -14.01 10.61
CA ASP A 159 -10.65 -13.65 11.63
C ASP A 159 -9.99 -13.38 12.99
N GLY A 160 -8.83 -13.99 13.27
CA GLY A 160 -8.02 -13.72 14.45
C GLY A 160 -7.52 -12.28 14.56
N LEU A 161 -7.40 -11.56 13.43
CA LEU A 161 -6.97 -10.16 13.39
C LEU A 161 -8.11 -9.15 13.65
N ARG A 162 -9.37 -9.58 13.63
CA ARG A 162 -10.52 -8.69 13.83
C ARG A 162 -10.43 -7.81 15.09
N PRO A 163 -9.92 -8.29 16.24
CA PRO A 163 -9.79 -7.46 17.43
C PRO A 163 -8.71 -6.38 17.34
N GLU A 164 -7.76 -6.49 16.39
CA GLU A 164 -6.66 -5.53 16.23
C GLU A 164 -7.07 -4.24 15.52
N PHE A 165 -8.26 -4.23 14.90
CA PHE A 165 -8.78 -3.09 14.15
C PHE A 165 -10.09 -2.62 14.77
N GLU A 166 -10.16 -1.35 15.17
CA GLU A 166 -11.38 -0.74 15.73
C GLU A 166 -12.17 0.07 14.70
N GLU A 167 -11.47 0.69 13.76
CA GLU A 167 -12.03 1.55 12.73
C GLU A 167 -12.75 0.78 11.61
N GLU A 168 -13.75 1.41 11.00
CA GLU A 168 -14.61 0.77 9.99
C GLU A 168 -13.84 0.43 8.70
N GLY A 169 -12.98 1.33 8.21
CA GLY A 169 -12.22 1.13 6.98
C GLY A 169 -11.34 -0.14 6.99
N PRO A 170 -10.41 -0.29 7.96
CA PRO A 170 -9.61 -1.49 8.13
C PRO A 170 -10.44 -2.77 8.29
N LYS A 171 -11.54 -2.72 9.06
CA LYS A 171 -12.45 -3.87 9.23
C LYS A 171 -13.09 -4.31 7.92
N VAL A 172 -13.55 -3.36 7.11
CA VAL A 172 -14.15 -3.66 5.80
C VAL A 172 -13.14 -4.32 4.87
N LEU A 173 -11.90 -3.82 4.82
CA LEU A 173 -10.83 -4.43 4.04
C LEU A 173 -10.52 -5.85 4.52
N LEU A 174 -10.33 -6.05 5.83
CA LEU A 174 -10.04 -7.38 6.39
C LEU A 174 -11.17 -8.37 6.10
N GLN A 175 -12.43 -7.95 6.27
CA GLN A 175 -13.59 -8.79 5.99
C GLN A 175 -13.67 -9.16 4.51
N ALA A 176 -13.48 -8.19 3.60
CA ALA A 176 -13.47 -8.43 2.16
C ALA A 176 -12.37 -9.39 1.73
N LEU A 177 -11.13 -9.20 2.23
CA LEU A 177 -10.01 -10.11 2.01
C LEU A 177 -10.34 -11.53 2.51
N THR A 178 -10.89 -11.64 3.72
CA THR A 178 -11.20 -12.92 4.35
C THR A 178 -12.25 -13.70 3.58
N ASP A 179 -13.35 -13.04 3.21
CA ASP A 179 -14.46 -13.65 2.51
C ASP A 179 -14.06 -14.12 1.12
N TRP A 180 -13.37 -13.25 0.37
CA TRP A 180 -12.91 -13.59 -0.96
C TRP A 180 -11.85 -14.69 -0.94
N LEU A 181 -10.75 -14.53 -0.20
CA LEU A 181 -9.63 -15.47 -0.24
C LEU A 181 -10.05 -16.87 0.23
N SER A 182 -10.90 -16.95 1.26
CA SER A 182 -11.42 -18.24 1.73
C SER A 182 -12.42 -18.86 0.76
N ALA A 183 -13.08 -18.08 -0.09
CA ALA A 183 -13.99 -18.59 -1.10
C ALA A 183 -13.28 -19.22 -2.29
N GLU A 184 -12.12 -18.66 -2.68
CA GLU A 184 -11.32 -19.08 -3.83
C GLU A 184 -10.45 -20.32 -3.57
N VAL A 185 -10.28 -20.72 -2.30
CA VAL A 185 -9.58 -21.95 -1.95
C VAL A 185 -10.57 -23.08 -1.67
N ASP A 186 -10.29 -24.25 -2.24
CA ASP A 186 -10.97 -25.49 -1.90
C ASP A 186 -10.38 -26.11 -0.62
N ASP A 187 -11.15 -27.00 0.02
CA ASP A 187 -10.70 -27.78 1.20
C ASP A 187 -9.82 -28.98 0.81
#